data_AF-A0A2V5ZLL3-F1
#
_entry.id   AF-A0A2V5ZLL3-F1
#
_cell.length_a   1.000
_cell.length_b   1.000
_cell.length_c   1.000
_cell.angle_alpha   90.00
_cell.angle_beta   90.00
_cell.angle_gamma   90.00
#
_symmetry.space_group_name_H-M   'P 1'
#
loop_
_entity.id
_entity.type
_entity.pdbx_description
1 polymer ?
#
loop_
_entity_poly.entity_id
_entity_poly.type
_entity_poly.pdbx_seq_one_letter_code
_entity_poly.pdbx_strand_id
1 'polypeptide(L)'
;MSNTTGRGDTAVGFTMLSGNTTGTQNTAVGLGALSNNTTGFQNVVLGGPAGASVTTANNVICIDSTGLNISSSCFIGNIRGVTIAQMTPSMLIDSTRQLGTPSPRFKKDIKPMNGSSEAILALKPVTFHYKTDTASGREFGLIPEEVC
;
A
#
# COMPACT_ATOMS: atom_id res chain seq x y z
N MET A 1 34.76 -6.05 3.56
CA MET A 1 34.35 -4.90 4.39
C MET A 1 35.56 -3.99 4.51
N SER A 2 35.57 -2.86 3.81
CA SER A 2 36.61 -1.84 3.93
C SER A 2 35.93 -0.62 4.51
N ASN A 3 36.13 -0.32 5.80
CA ASN A 3 35.59 0.90 6.39
C ASN A 3 36.74 1.55 7.18
N THR A 4 37.24 2.68 6.67
CA THR A 4 38.45 3.32 7.19
C THR A 4 38.17 4.27 8.36
N THR A 5 36.90 4.63 8.60
CA THR A 5 36.49 5.54 9.70
C THR A 5 35.09 5.29 10.30
N GLY A 6 34.29 4.32 9.82
CA GLY A 6 32.89 4.14 10.25
C GLY A 6 32.62 3.03 11.26
N ARG A 7 32.06 3.37 12.44
CA ARG A 7 31.55 2.42 13.45
C ARG A 7 30.05 2.13 13.20
N GLY A 8 29.65 0.86 13.16
CA GLY A 8 28.24 0.44 13.28
C GLY A 8 27.53 -0.11 12.04
N ASP A 9 28.25 -0.52 10.99
CA ASP A 9 27.61 -1.18 9.84
C ASP A 9 27.32 -2.66 10.11
N THR A 10 26.16 -3.14 9.66
CA THR A 10 25.80 -4.56 9.66
C THR A 10 25.74 -5.05 8.22
N ALA A 11 26.48 -6.12 7.92
CA ALA A 11 26.66 -6.57 6.56
C ALA A 11 26.59 -8.11 6.50
N VAL A 12 25.62 -8.65 5.76
CA VAL A 12 25.43 -10.09 5.57
C VAL A 12 25.26 -10.43 4.08
N GLY A 13 26.27 -11.05 3.46
CA GLY A 13 26.26 -11.39 2.03
C GLY A 13 27.65 -11.28 1.38
N PHE A 14 27.73 -11.55 0.08
CA PHE A 14 28.95 -11.37 -0.72
C PHE A 14 28.98 -9.97 -1.35
N THR A 15 30.17 -9.35 -1.44
CA THR A 15 30.43 -8.03 -2.07
C THR A 15 29.57 -6.84 -1.59
N MET A 16 29.05 -6.91 -0.38
CA MET A 16 28.35 -5.82 0.30
C MET A 16 29.29 -4.69 0.77
N LEU A 17 28.80 -3.45 0.77
CA LEU A 17 29.50 -2.26 1.30
C LEU A 17 30.94 -2.10 0.77
N SER A 18 31.26 -2.60 -0.43
CA SER A 18 32.63 -2.59 -0.98
C SER A 18 33.12 -1.18 -1.31
N GLY A 19 32.22 -0.28 -1.70
CA GLY A 19 32.54 1.11 -2.03
C GLY A 19 32.50 2.05 -0.83
N ASN A 20 32.14 1.58 0.38
CA ASN A 20 31.90 2.46 1.53
C ASN A 20 33.21 3.04 2.04
N THR A 21 33.36 4.36 1.98
CA THR A 21 34.59 5.05 2.38
C THR A 21 34.45 5.69 3.76
N THR A 22 33.36 6.43 3.98
CA THR A 22 33.10 7.16 5.24
C THR A 22 31.67 6.98 5.76
N GLY A 23 30.81 6.27 5.04
CA GLY A 23 29.44 6.00 5.47
C GLY A 23 29.39 5.13 6.72
N THR A 24 28.40 5.36 7.57
CA THR A 24 28.26 4.66 8.87
C THR A 24 26.81 4.25 9.13
N GLN A 25 26.61 3.28 10.02
CA GLN A 25 25.29 2.81 10.47
C GLN A 25 24.44 2.23 9.33
N ASN A 26 25.06 1.66 8.30
CA ASN A 26 24.37 1.03 7.20
C ASN A 26 24.09 -0.46 7.51
N THR A 27 22.90 -0.93 7.19
CA THR A 27 22.54 -2.35 7.23
C THR A 27 22.38 -2.86 5.80
N ALA A 28 23.24 -3.79 5.37
CA ALA A 28 23.24 -4.37 4.03
C ALA A 28 23.12 -5.90 4.12
N VAL A 29 22.02 -6.46 3.61
CA VAL A 29 21.78 -7.90 3.61
C VAL A 29 21.45 -8.37 2.19
N GLY A 30 22.32 -9.19 1.60
CA GLY A 30 22.19 -9.69 0.24
C GLY A 30 23.44 -9.52 -0.62
N LEU A 31 23.48 -10.24 -1.75
CA LEU A 31 24.59 -10.18 -2.71
C LEU A 31 24.69 -8.78 -3.33
N GLY A 32 25.80 -8.07 -3.10
CA GLY A 32 26.04 -6.74 -3.66
C GLY A 32 25.17 -5.61 -3.06
N ALA A 33 24.50 -5.84 -1.91
CA ALA A 33 23.74 -4.80 -1.24
C ALA A 33 24.64 -3.61 -0.85
N LEU A 34 24.24 -2.39 -1.23
CA LEU A 34 25.01 -1.14 -1.03
C LEU A 34 26.47 -1.20 -1.54
N SER A 35 26.76 -1.97 -2.58
CA SER A 35 28.13 -2.10 -3.10
C SER A 35 28.77 -0.78 -3.55
N ASN A 36 27.95 0.20 -3.95
CA ASN A 36 28.38 1.50 -4.48
C ASN A 36 28.21 2.68 -3.50
N ASN A 37 27.75 2.42 -2.26
CA ASN A 37 27.65 3.47 -1.25
C ASN A 37 29.05 3.94 -0.87
N THR A 38 29.33 5.24 -0.90
CA THR A 38 30.63 5.83 -0.55
C THR A 38 30.56 6.59 0.77
N THR A 39 29.65 7.56 0.89
CA THR A 39 29.54 8.43 2.08
C THR A 39 28.20 8.35 2.77
N GLY A 40 27.22 7.66 2.18
CA GLY A 40 25.86 7.55 2.72
C GLY A 40 25.81 6.85 4.07
N PHE A 41 24.95 7.32 4.97
CA PHE A 41 24.77 6.78 6.32
C PHE A 41 23.32 6.40 6.62
N GLN A 42 23.13 5.48 7.57
CA GLN A 42 21.82 5.02 8.05
C GLN A 42 20.94 4.39 6.96
N ASN A 43 21.54 3.77 5.93
CA ASN A 43 20.79 3.08 4.89
C ASN A 43 20.46 1.65 5.31
N VAL A 44 19.27 1.17 4.98
CA VAL A 44 18.83 -0.22 5.24
C VAL A 44 18.48 -0.87 3.92
N VAL A 45 19.27 -1.86 3.53
CA VAL A 45 19.17 -2.49 2.22
C VAL A 45 19.09 -4.01 2.35
N LEU A 46 18.07 -4.59 1.74
CA LEU A 46 17.75 -6.00 1.78
C LEU A 46 17.52 -6.54 0.36
N GLY A 47 18.17 -7.65 0.03
CA GLY A 47 18.12 -8.30 -1.28
C GLY A 47 19.39 -8.03 -2.10
N GLY A 48 19.70 -8.92 -3.05
CA GLY A 48 20.81 -8.72 -3.98
C GLY A 48 20.28 -8.53 -5.39
N PRO A 49 20.64 -7.47 -6.15
CA PRO A 49 21.51 -6.33 -5.89
C PRO A 49 20.73 -5.06 -5.47
N ALA A 50 20.12 -5.05 -4.29
CA ALA A 50 19.35 -3.90 -3.84
C ALA A 50 20.27 -2.70 -3.47
N GLY A 51 19.75 -1.48 -3.64
CA GLY A 51 20.46 -0.24 -3.26
C GLY A 51 21.70 0.07 -4.12
N ALA A 52 21.88 -0.56 -5.28
CA ALA A 52 23.03 -0.32 -6.16
C ALA A 52 23.16 1.14 -6.64
N SER A 53 22.06 1.90 -6.65
CA SER A 53 22.02 3.31 -7.02
C SER A 53 22.21 4.27 -5.84
N VAL A 54 22.30 3.76 -4.61
CA VAL A 54 22.52 4.57 -3.39
C VAL A 54 24.02 4.76 -3.20
N THR A 55 24.52 5.96 -3.49
CA THR A 55 25.96 6.28 -3.43
C THR A 55 26.31 7.20 -2.26
N THR A 56 25.58 8.30 -2.10
CA THR A 56 25.84 9.33 -1.06
C THR A 56 24.60 9.68 -0.24
N ALA A 57 23.45 9.10 -0.59
CA ALA A 57 22.19 9.36 0.09
C ALA A 57 22.15 8.70 1.48
N ASN A 58 21.37 9.30 2.36
CA ASN A 58 21.24 8.89 3.76
C ASN A 58 19.80 8.46 4.05
N ASN A 59 19.64 7.59 5.03
CA ASN A 59 18.32 7.16 5.50
C ASN A 59 17.45 6.62 4.34
N VAL A 60 18.07 5.82 3.47
CA VAL A 60 17.41 5.16 2.35
C VAL A 60 17.09 3.71 2.72
N ILE A 61 15.84 3.30 2.50
CA ILE A 61 15.42 1.91 2.63
C ILE A 61 15.27 1.33 1.23
N CYS A 62 15.95 0.22 0.93
CA CYS A 62 15.76 -0.52 -0.32
C CYS A 62 15.48 -1.99 -0.01
N ILE A 63 14.35 -2.52 -0.48
CA ILE A 63 14.01 -3.94 -0.37
C ILE A 63 13.79 -4.46 -1.78
N ASP A 64 14.70 -5.31 -2.25
CA ASP A 64 14.67 -5.92 -3.59
C ASP A 64 14.45 -4.89 -4.72
N SER A 65 15.06 -3.71 -4.54
CA SER A 65 14.98 -2.58 -5.45
C SER A 65 16.34 -1.91 -5.55
N THR A 66 16.71 -1.44 -6.74
CA THR A 66 17.96 -0.69 -6.97
C THR A 66 17.98 0.64 -6.21
N GLY A 67 16.78 1.18 -5.89
CA GLY A 67 16.60 2.47 -5.27
C GLY A 67 17.01 3.65 -6.16
N LEU A 68 17.11 4.83 -5.55
CA LEU A 68 17.68 6.05 -6.11
C LEU A 68 18.58 6.73 -5.07
N ASN A 69 19.52 7.56 -5.51
CA ASN A 69 20.38 8.35 -4.63
C ASN A 69 19.65 9.57 -4.03
N ILE A 70 18.54 9.34 -3.33
CA ILE A 70 17.68 10.37 -2.74
C ILE A 70 17.52 10.06 -1.25
N SER A 71 17.95 10.96 -0.38
CA SER A 71 17.86 10.75 1.07
C SER A 71 16.41 10.69 1.55
N SER A 72 16.18 10.00 2.67
CA SER A 72 14.84 9.88 3.29
C SER A 72 13.79 9.27 2.36
N SER A 73 14.18 8.23 1.63
CA SER A 73 13.32 7.54 0.67
C SER A 73 13.22 6.05 1.00
N CYS A 74 12.13 5.43 0.56
CA CYS A 74 11.90 4.00 0.70
C CYS A 74 11.49 3.42 -0.64
N PHE A 75 12.25 2.45 -1.13
CA PHE A 75 12.01 1.74 -2.38
C PHE A 75 11.82 0.27 -2.08
N ILE A 76 10.63 -0.24 -2.37
CA ILE A 76 10.29 -1.65 -2.17
C ILE A 76 9.91 -2.21 -3.54
N GLY A 77 10.72 -3.15 -4.03
CA GLY A 77 10.46 -3.87 -5.26
C GLY A 77 9.32 -4.87 -5.09
N ASN A 78 8.83 -5.40 -6.22
CA ASN A 78 7.84 -6.47 -6.25
C ASN A 78 6.52 -6.19 -5.50
N ILE A 79 6.20 -4.92 -5.25
CA ILE A 79 4.83 -4.51 -4.86
C ILE A 79 3.94 -4.71 -6.09
N ARG A 80 3.07 -5.72 -6.08
CA ARG A 80 2.04 -5.90 -7.12
C ARG A 80 0.86 -4.94 -6.88
N GLY A 81 0.38 -4.27 -7.93
CA GLY A 81 -0.73 -3.30 -7.85
C GLY A 81 -0.31 -1.84 -7.71
N VAL A 82 0.89 -1.46 -8.16
CA VAL A 82 1.39 -0.08 -8.10
C VAL A 82 0.61 0.82 -9.06
N THR A 83 -0.42 1.50 -8.55
CA THR A 83 -1.07 2.60 -9.27
C THR A 83 -0.29 3.88 -9.00
N ILE A 84 0.36 4.42 -10.03
CA ILE A 84 0.98 5.75 -9.99
C ILE A 84 0.15 6.70 -10.85
N ALA A 85 -0.20 7.82 -10.22
CA ALA A 85 -0.93 8.99 -10.73
C ALA A 85 -2.35 8.74 -11.30
N GLN A 86 -3.36 9.20 -10.56
CA GLN A 86 -4.74 9.52 -10.97
C GLN A 86 -5.89 8.57 -10.63
N MET A 87 -5.69 7.45 -9.94
CA MET A 87 -6.85 6.66 -9.45
C MET A 87 -6.90 6.60 -7.93
N THR A 88 -7.81 7.41 -7.40
CA THR A 88 -8.24 7.40 -6.01
C THR A 88 -8.96 6.08 -5.70
N PRO A 89 -8.65 5.44 -4.56
CA PRO A 89 -7.83 5.94 -3.45
C PRO A 89 -6.44 5.32 -3.43
N SER A 90 -5.41 6.17 -3.48
CA SER A 90 -4.05 5.81 -3.10
C SER A 90 -4.02 5.36 -1.63
N MET A 91 -3.10 4.45 -1.28
CA MET A 91 -2.74 4.21 0.12
C MET A 91 -2.32 5.53 0.78
N LEU A 92 -2.77 5.80 2.00
CA LEU A 92 -2.35 6.97 2.77
C LEU A 92 -1.31 6.57 3.83
N ILE A 93 -0.47 7.54 4.19
CA ILE A 93 0.45 7.45 5.31
C ILE A 93 -0.04 8.44 6.36
N ASP A 94 -0.31 7.98 7.58
CA ASP A 94 -0.77 8.85 8.67
C ASP A 94 0.38 9.62 9.37
N SER A 95 0.05 10.43 10.36
CA SER A 95 1.05 11.21 11.12
C SER A 95 2.03 10.35 11.93
N THR A 96 1.71 9.07 12.13
CA THR A 96 2.57 8.09 12.81
C THR A 96 3.42 7.27 11.84
N ARG A 97 3.37 7.59 10.54
CA ARG A 97 4.03 6.88 9.44
C ARG A 97 3.49 5.46 9.21
N GLN A 98 2.25 5.18 9.63
CA GLN A 98 1.60 3.90 9.37
C GLN A 98 0.99 3.91 7.96
N LEU A 99 1.20 2.83 7.21
CA LEU A 99 0.59 2.61 5.91
C LEU A 99 -0.85 2.13 6.11
N GLY A 100 -1.84 2.83 5.53
CA GLY A 100 -3.25 2.50 5.68
C GLY A 100 -4.04 2.62 4.38
N THR A 101 -5.05 1.77 4.24
CA THR A 101 -6.14 1.99 3.28
C THR A 101 -7.08 3.02 3.89
N PRO A 102 -7.26 4.22 3.33
CA PRO A 102 -8.38 5.05 3.74
C PRO A 102 -9.67 4.27 3.48
N SER A 103 -10.49 4.01 4.51
CA SER A 103 -11.84 3.45 4.34
C SER A 103 -12.60 4.37 3.39
N PRO A 104 -12.81 4.00 2.13
CA PRO A 104 -13.23 4.98 1.17
C PRO A 104 -14.77 5.05 1.22
N ARG A 105 -15.30 6.03 1.95
CA ARG A 105 -16.61 6.59 1.61
C ARG A 105 -16.45 7.32 0.27
N PHE A 106 -16.48 6.58 -0.84
CA PHE A 106 -16.49 7.13 -2.20
C PHE A 106 -17.81 7.83 -2.57
N LYS A 107 -18.80 7.81 -1.68
CA LYS A 107 -20.11 8.41 -1.91
C LYS A 107 -20.04 9.90 -1.55
N LYS A 108 -20.43 10.76 -2.49
CA LYS A 108 -20.69 12.18 -2.25
C LYS A 108 -22.13 12.36 -1.77
N ASP A 109 -22.43 13.51 -1.15
CA ASP A 109 -23.78 13.92 -0.75
C ASP A 109 -24.54 12.91 0.12
N ILE A 110 -23.82 12.30 1.07
CA ILE A 110 -24.40 11.39 2.06
C ILE A 110 -25.25 12.21 3.04
N LYS A 111 -26.55 12.26 2.81
CA LYS A 111 -27.54 12.88 3.67
C LYS A 111 -28.68 11.90 3.98
N PRO A 112 -29.36 12.04 5.13
CA PRO A 112 -30.60 11.30 5.38
C PRO A 112 -31.58 11.51 4.24
N MET A 113 -32.27 10.44 3.83
CA MET A 113 -33.20 10.49 2.69
C MET A 113 -34.48 11.29 2.97
N ASN A 114 -34.67 11.78 4.21
CA ASN A 114 -35.83 12.58 4.65
C ASN A 114 -37.16 12.00 4.10
N GLY A 115 -38.02 12.81 3.48
CA GLY A 115 -39.32 12.35 2.96
C GLY A 115 -39.24 11.19 1.94
N SER A 116 -38.10 10.97 1.26
CA SER A 116 -37.92 9.81 0.37
C SER A 116 -37.78 8.48 1.14
N SER A 117 -37.45 8.52 2.44
CA SER A 117 -37.49 7.33 3.30
C SER A 117 -38.92 6.95 3.71
N GLU A 118 -39.87 7.89 3.68
CA GLU A 118 -41.28 7.60 4.00
C GLU A 118 -41.91 6.72 2.92
N ALA A 119 -41.57 6.94 1.65
CA ALA A 119 -42.01 6.07 0.55
C ALA A 119 -41.52 4.63 0.73
N ILE A 120 -40.28 4.44 1.21
CA ILE A 120 -39.72 3.11 1.53
C ILE A 120 -40.47 2.47 2.72
N LEU A 121 -40.77 3.26 3.76
CA LEU A 121 -41.49 2.77 4.94
C LEU A 121 -42.98 2.53 4.66
N ALA A 122 -43.55 3.18 3.65
CA ALA A 122 -44.93 3.01 3.21
C ALA A 122 -45.10 1.83 2.23
N LEU A 123 -44.01 1.23 1.75
CA LEU A 123 -44.07 0.01 0.95
C LEU A 123 -44.81 -1.08 1.72
N LYS A 124 -45.77 -1.73 1.06
CA LYS A 124 -46.56 -2.84 1.62
C LYS A 124 -46.02 -4.16 1.05
N PRO A 125 -45.00 -4.77 1.66
CA PRO A 125 -44.52 -6.07 1.21
C PRO A 125 -45.64 -7.11 1.32
N VAL A 126 -45.82 -7.89 0.27
CA VAL A 126 -46.83 -8.94 0.17
C VAL A 126 -46.19 -10.29 -0.04
N THR A 127 -46.95 -11.34 0.30
CA THR A 127 -46.66 -12.70 -0.12
C THR A 127 -47.63 -13.12 -1.20
N PHE A 128 -47.16 -13.76 -2.26
CA PHE A 128 -48.01 -14.18 -3.38
C PHE A 128 -47.57 -15.53 -3.97
N HIS A 129 -48.38 -16.04 -4.89
CA HIS A 129 -48.05 -17.15 -5.78
C HIS A 129 -48.29 -16.71 -7.21
N TYR A 130 -47.44 -17.15 -8.15
CA TYR A 130 -47.74 -16.95 -9.56
C TYR A 130 -48.92 -17.82 -9.98
N LYS A 131 -49.79 -17.29 -10.85
CA LYS A 131 -50.94 -18.02 -11.40
C LYS A 131 -50.55 -19.29 -12.16
N THR A 132 -49.30 -19.35 -12.61
CA THR A 132 -48.71 -20.46 -13.35
C THR A 132 -47.97 -21.47 -12.46
N ASP A 133 -47.80 -21.16 -11.17
CA ASP A 133 -47.05 -22.02 -10.27
C ASP A 133 -47.92 -23.16 -9.72
N THR A 134 -47.38 -24.37 -9.80
CA THR A 134 -47.99 -25.60 -9.25
C THR A 134 -47.30 -26.05 -7.96
N ALA A 135 -46.19 -25.40 -7.58
CA ALA A 135 -45.50 -25.62 -6.32
C ALA A 135 -46.09 -24.74 -5.20
N SER A 136 -46.11 -25.25 -3.97
CA SER A 136 -46.68 -24.51 -2.82
C SER A 136 -45.75 -23.45 -2.22
N GLY A 137 -44.71 -23.04 -2.95
CA GLY A 137 -43.73 -22.05 -2.47
C GLY A 137 -44.33 -20.65 -2.51
N ARG A 138 -44.38 -19.97 -1.36
CA ARG A 138 -44.79 -18.56 -1.31
C ARG A 138 -43.61 -17.68 -1.69
N GLU A 139 -43.87 -16.71 -2.55
CA GLU A 139 -42.90 -15.68 -2.92
C GLU A 139 -43.15 -14.37 -2.17
N PHE A 140 -42.15 -13.50 -2.11
CA PHE A 140 -42.19 -12.21 -1.42
C PHE A 140 -41.89 -11.10 -2.42
N GLY A 141 -42.67 -10.01 -2.37
CA GLY A 141 -42.44 -8.88 -3.26
C GLY A 141 -43.34 -7.69 -2.97
N LEU A 142 -43.43 -6.79 -3.95
CA LEU A 142 -44.30 -5.63 -3.94
C LEU A 142 -45.24 -5.73 -5.15
N ILE A 143 -46.43 -5.15 -5.01
CA ILE A 143 -47.38 -5.00 -6.12
C ILE A 143 -46.98 -3.74 -6.90
N PRO A 144 -46.57 -3.83 -8.19
CA PRO A 144 -46.06 -2.69 -8.95
C PRO A 144 -47.05 -1.51 -9.01
N GLU A 145 -48.35 -1.80 -9.04
CA GLU A 145 -49.42 -0.79 -9.06
C GLU A 145 -49.58 -0.04 -7.72
N GLU A 146 -49.01 -0.56 -6.64
CA GLU A 146 -49.06 0.05 -5.29
C GLU A 146 -47.78 0.80 -4.94
N VAL A 147 -46.78 0.82 -5.83
CA VAL A 147 -45.52 1.56 -5.67
C VAL A 147 -45.56 2.79 -6.57
N CYS A 148 -46.04 3.92 -6.05
CA CYS A 148 -46.06 5.24 -6.70
C CYS A 148 -45.12 6.22 -5.99
#